data_AF-A0A1B6DF15-F1
#
_entry.id   AF-A0A1B6DF15-F1
#
_cell.length_a   1.000
_cell.length_b   1.000
_cell.length_c   1.000
_cell.angle_alpha   90.00
_cell.angle_beta   90.00
_cell.angle_gamma   90.00
#
_symmetry.space_group_name_H-M   'P 1'
#
loop_
_entity.id
_entity.type
_entity.pdbx_description
1 polymer ?
#
loop_
_entity_poly.entity_id
_entity_poly.type
_entity_poly.pdbx_seq_one_letter_code
_entity_poly.pdbx_strand_id
1 'polypeptide(L)'
;DYFNHILENNINLRVPLKSVDDLEQEVYEFTVAIQEAAWRSTPIIKRKLKGLNYPKEIRDKIAEKRKLRKRWHQTRAPQDKTALNRATNQLVREIKEIKKLSINKFLSELTADSSTEYSLWKATKYLKRPKLQSPALR
;
A
#
# COMPACT_ATOMS: atom_id res chain seq x y z
N ASP A 1 2.79 24.86 3.20
CA ASP A 1 3.74 25.95 2.89
C ASP A 1 4.76 25.66 1.78
N TYR A 2 4.94 24.42 1.31
CA TYR A 2 5.87 24.13 0.21
C TYR A 2 5.46 24.72 -1.15
N PHE A 3 4.15 24.75 -1.46
CA PHE A 3 3.62 25.38 -2.67
C PHE A 3 3.94 26.87 -2.74
N ASN A 4 3.60 27.61 -1.67
CA ASN A 4 3.87 29.05 -1.59
C ASN A 4 5.36 29.35 -1.74
N HIS A 5 6.22 28.56 -1.07
CA HIS A 5 7.67 28.72 -1.18
C HIS A 5 8.19 28.53 -2.63
N ILE A 6 7.69 27.55 -3.37
CA ILE A 6 8.09 27.37 -4.79
C ILE A 6 7.57 28.53 -5.63
N LEU A 7 6.34 28.94 -5.41
CA LEU A 7 5.70 30.00 -6.17
C LEU A 7 6.42 31.34 -5.96
N GLU A 8 6.73 31.71 -4.73
CA GLU A 8 7.46 32.94 -4.38
C GLU A 8 8.87 33.00 -4.97
N ASN A 9 9.56 31.86 -5.06
CA ASN A 9 10.90 31.81 -5.67
C ASN A 9 10.88 31.88 -7.20
N ASN A 10 9.75 31.51 -7.83
CA ASN A 10 9.65 31.41 -9.28
C ASN A 10 8.99 32.64 -9.93
N ILE A 11 8.25 33.46 -9.18
CA ILE A 11 7.60 34.68 -9.70
C ILE A 11 8.61 35.83 -9.78
N ASN A 12 8.66 36.51 -10.92
CA ASN A 12 9.45 37.72 -11.11
C ASN A 12 8.57 38.97 -11.12
N LEU A 13 8.61 39.78 -10.07
CA LEU A 13 7.80 41.00 -9.96
C LEU A 13 8.39 42.23 -10.69
N ARG A 14 9.52 42.09 -11.38
CA ARG A 14 10.24 43.20 -12.03
C ARG A 14 9.93 43.34 -13.52
N VAL A 15 8.90 42.67 -14.02
CA VAL A 15 8.56 42.64 -15.45
C VAL A 15 7.82 43.93 -15.83
N PRO A 16 8.26 44.64 -16.88
CA PRO A 16 7.56 45.82 -17.37
C PRO A 16 6.29 45.40 -18.13
N LEU A 17 5.13 45.86 -17.66
CA LEU A 17 3.82 45.59 -18.28
C LEU A 17 3.38 46.79 -19.13
N LYS A 18 4.13 47.11 -20.18
CA LYS A 18 3.91 48.33 -20.98
C LYS A 18 3.19 48.06 -22.30
N SER A 19 3.38 46.88 -22.86
CA SER A 19 2.68 46.39 -24.06
C SER A 19 1.60 45.37 -23.71
N VAL A 20 0.65 45.19 -24.63
CA VAL A 20 -0.28 44.06 -24.59
C VAL A 20 0.48 42.73 -24.69
N ASP A 21 1.55 42.69 -25.49
CA ASP A 21 2.38 41.50 -25.63
C ASP A 21 3.10 41.16 -24.30
N ASP A 22 3.54 42.16 -23.55
CA ASP A 22 4.18 41.96 -22.23
C ASP A 22 3.17 41.37 -21.23
N LEU A 23 1.91 41.79 -21.31
CA LEU A 23 0.83 41.28 -20.47
C LEU A 23 0.52 39.81 -20.77
N GLU A 24 0.38 39.46 -22.04
CA GLU A 24 0.10 38.07 -22.46
C GLU A 24 1.24 37.14 -22.08
N GLN A 25 2.49 37.59 -22.25
CA GLN A 25 3.68 36.83 -21.85
C GLN A 25 3.74 36.62 -20.33
N GLU A 26 3.51 37.66 -19.52
CA GLU A 26 3.55 37.53 -18.06
C GLU A 26 2.42 36.64 -17.54
N VAL A 27 1.22 36.72 -18.14
CA VAL A 27 0.12 35.81 -17.79
C VAL A 27 0.51 34.36 -18.09
N TYR A 28 1.12 34.10 -19.24
CA TYR A 28 1.61 32.77 -19.57
C TYR A 28 2.64 32.28 -18.54
N GLU A 29 3.68 33.07 -18.26
CA GLU A 29 4.74 32.70 -17.30
C GLU A 29 4.19 32.47 -15.88
N PHE A 30 3.27 33.33 -15.44
CA PHE A 30 2.61 33.17 -14.14
C PHE A 30 1.79 31.87 -14.07
N THR A 31 1.04 31.54 -15.12
CA THR A 31 0.27 30.28 -15.15
C THR A 31 1.16 29.05 -15.13
N VAL A 32 2.31 29.09 -15.84
CA VAL A 32 3.32 28.02 -15.80
C VAL A 32 3.92 27.89 -14.41
N ALA A 33 4.27 28.99 -13.76
CA ALA A 33 4.82 28.98 -12.40
C ALA A 33 3.85 28.35 -11.38
N ILE A 34 2.55 28.66 -11.48
CA ILE A 34 1.51 28.03 -10.66
C ILE A 34 1.43 26.53 -10.93
N GLN A 35 1.42 26.10 -12.20
CA GLN A 35 1.33 24.69 -12.56
C GLN A 35 2.53 23.90 -12.04
N GLU A 36 3.74 24.42 -12.19
CA GLU A 36 4.95 23.79 -11.67
C GLU A 36 4.93 23.69 -10.14
N ALA A 37 4.57 24.78 -9.45
CA ALA A 37 4.46 24.79 -8.00
C ALA A 37 3.45 23.75 -7.52
N ALA A 38 2.31 23.63 -8.21
CA ALA A 38 1.28 22.64 -7.91
C ALA A 38 1.79 21.20 -8.12
N TRP A 39 2.44 20.92 -9.24
CA TRP A 39 2.98 19.58 -9.53
C TRP A 39 4.05 19.15 -8.53
N ARG A 40 5.01 20.03 -8.23
CA ARG A 40 6.07 19.73 -7.25
C ARG A 40 5.52 19.55 -5.84
N SER A 41 4.46 20.28 -5.50
CA SER A 41 3.83 20.21 -4.18
C SER A 41 2.84 19.07 -4.01
N THR A 42 2.40 18.46 -5.11
CA THR A 42 1.47 17.34 -5.06
C THR A 42 2.23 16.06 -4.75
N PRO A 43 2.02 15.42 -3.58
CA PRO A 43 2.69 14.18 -3.25
C PRO A 43 2.25 13.06 -4.19
N ILE A 44 3.19 12.26 -4.69
CA ILE A 44 2.88 11.08 -5.49
C ILE A 44 2.13 10.08 -4.61
N ILE A 45 0.82 9.95 -4.82
CA ILE A 45 0.00 8.97 -4.12
C ILE A 45 0.34 7.58 -4.70
N LYS A 46 1.31 6.91 -4.08
CA LYS A 46 1.57 5.48 -4.32
C LYS A 46 0.38 4.69 -3.78
N ARG A 47 -0.66 4.50 -4.61
CA ARG A 47 -1.78 3.62 -4.29
C ARG A 47 -1.23 2.22 -4.08
N LYS A 48 -1.18 1.77 -2.82
CA LYS A 48 -0.95 0.35 -2.53
C LYS A 48 -2.11 -0.41 -3.15
N LEU A 49 -1.82 -1.26 -4.15
CA LEU A 49 -2.82 -2.17 -4.69
C LEU A 49 -3.39 -2.95 -3.50
N LYS A 50 -4.71 -2.82 -3.26
CA LYS A 50 -5.44 -3.61 -2.26
C LYS A 50 -5.59 -5.05 -2.76
N GLY A 51 -4.47 -5.74 -2.91
CA GLY A 51 -4.39 -7.17 -3.17
C GLY A 51 -3.67 -7.85 -2.01
N LEU A 52 -4.15 -9.02 -1.59
CA LEU A 52 -3.35 -9.91 -0.77
C LEU A 52 -2.10 -10.27 -1.59
N ASN A 53 -0.96 -9.68 -1.25
CA ASN A 53 0.37 -9.94 -1.84
C ASN A 53 0.85 -11.35 -1.46
N TYR A 54 0.04 -12.38 -1.71
CA TYR A 54 0.51 -13.75 -1.62
C TYR A 54 1.46 -14.03 -2.78
N PRO A 55 2.55 -14.77 -2.54
CA PRO A 55 3.40 -15.28 -3.60
C PRO A 55 2.58 -16.00 -4.69
N LYS A 56 3.10 -16.00 -5.91
CA LYS A 56 2.40 -16.55 -7.08
C LYS A 56 1.99 -18.01 -6.84
N GLU A 57 2.84 -18.78 -6.18
CA GLU A 57 2.66 -20.19 -5.86
C GLU A 57 1.39 -20.42 -5.01
N ILE A 58 1.13 -19.54 -4.05
CA ILE A 58 -0.06 -19.60 -3.20
C ILE A 58 -1.31 -19.24 -4.01
N ARG A 59 -1.21 -18.26 -4.91
CA ARG A 59 -2.32 -17.89 -5.79
C ARG A 59 -2.69 -19.03 -6.73
N ASP A 60 -1.70 -19.73 -7.28
CA ASP A 60 -1.89 -20.87 -8.16
C ASP A 60 -2.58 -22.02 -7.41
N LYS A 61 -2.18 -22.29 -6.15
CA LYS A 61 -2.85 -23.28 -5.30
C LYS A 61 -4.28 -22.89 -4.91
N ILE A 62 -4.55 -21.60 -4.72
CA ILE A 62 -5.91 -21.11 -4.52
C ILE A 62 -6.77 -21.37 -5.77
N ALA A 63 -6.22 -21.10 -6.96
CA ALA A 63 -6.90 -21.38 -8.22
C ALA A 63 -7.19 -22.88 -8.37
N GLU A 64 -6.23 -23.74 -8.05
CA GLU A 64 -6.40 -25.19 -8.12
C GLU A 64 -7.45 -25.70 -7.12
N LYS A 65 -7.40 -25.23 -5.88
CA LYS A 65 -8.45 -25.52 -4.89
C LYS A 65 -9.84 -25.12 -5.39
N ARG A 66 -9.98 -23.96 -6.06
CA ARG A 66 -11.25 -23.51 -6.62
C ARG A 66 -11.72 -24.42 -7.75
N LYS A 67 -10.83 -24.88 -8.63
CA LYS A 67 -11.15 -25.87 -9.68
C LYS A 67 -11.64 -27.19 -9.07
N LEU A 68 -10.93 -27.73 -8.08
CA LEU A 68 -11.32 -28.97 -7.39
C LEU A 68 -12.67 -28.81 -6.66
N ARG A 69 -12.93 -27.64 -6.07
CA ARG A 69 -14.23 -27.34 -5.47
C ARG A 69 -15.34 -27.36 -6.52
N LYS A 70 -15.13 -26.71 -7.67
CA LYS A 70 -16.10 -26.73 -8.78
C LYS A 70 -16.38 -28.17 -9.23
N ARG A 71 -15.34 -28.98 -9.43
CA ARG A 71 -15.49 -30.40 -9.79
C ARG A 71 -16.31 -31.17 -8.76
N TRP A 72 -15.96 -31.10 -7.48
CA TRP A 72 -16.72 -31.78 -6.43
C TRP A 72 -18.18 -31.33 -6.36
N HIS A 73 -18.49 -30.05 -6.57
CA HIS A 73 -19.88 -29.59 -6.60
C HIS A 73 -20.68 -30.19 -7.76
N GLN A 74 -20.04 -30.44 -8.90
CA GLN A 74 -20.65 -31.04 -10.09
C GLN A 74 -20.82 -32.56 -9.95
N THR A 75 -19.76 -33.26 -9.55
CA THR A 75 -19.74 -34.74 -9.55
C THR A 75 -20.27 -35.34 -8.25
N ARG A 76 -20.13 -34.62 -7.13
CA ARG A 76 -20.34 -35.11 -5.75
C ARG A 76 -19.54 -36.39 -5.42
N ALA A 77 -18.53 -36.72 -6.20
CA ALA A 77 -17.74 -37.94 -6.03
C ALA A 77 -16.83 -37.87 -4.79
N PRO A 78 -16.70 -38.96 -4.00
CA PRO A 78 -15.81 -39.02 -2.83
C PRO A 78 -14.33 -38.77 -3.17
N GLN A 79 -13.89 -39.19 -4.36
CA GLN A 79 -12.52 -38.99 -4.84
C GLN A 79 -12.23 -37.49 -5.04
N ASP A 80 -13.16 -36.76 -5.65
CA ASP A 80 -13.05 -35.30 -5.84
C ASP A 80 -13.09 -34.56 -4.50
N LYS A 81 -13.89 -35.03 -3.54
CA LYS A 81 -13.88 -34.48 -2.17
C LYS A 81 -12.52 -34.67 -1.51
N THR A 82 -11.94 -35.86 -1.68
CA THR A 82 -10.61 -36.18 -1.13
C THR A 82 -9.54 -35.28 -1.74
N ALA A 83 -9.55 -35.08 -3.06
CA ALA A 83 -8.64 -34.18 -3.76
C ALA A 83 -8.79 -32.73 -3.26
N LEU A 84 -10.02 -32.22 -3.12
CA LEU A 84 -10.30 -30.90 -2.58
C LEU A 84 -9.77 -30.73 -1.15
N ASN A 85 -10.00 -31.72 -0.29
CA ASN A 85 -9.54 -31.69 1.11
C ASN A 85 -8.00 -31.68 1.18
N ARG A 86 -7.33 -32.52 0.38
CA ARG A 86 -5.86 -32.53 0.28
C ARG A 86 -5.31 -31.16 -0.13
N ALA A 87 -5.82 -30.60 -1.22
CA ALA A 87 -5.42 -29.28 -1.70
C ALA A 87 -5.70 -28.17 -0.67
N THR A 88 -6.82 -28.26 0.06
CA THR A 88 -7.16 -27.31 1.12
C THR A 88 -6.19 -27.38 2.28
N ASN A 89 -5.87 -28.58 2.77
CA ASN A 89 -4.95 -28.77 3.88
C ASN A 89 -3.53 -28.33 3.52
N GLN A 90 -3.08 -28.64 2.30
CA GLN A 90 -1.80 -28.19 1.79
C GLN A 90 -1.71 -26.66 1.76
N LEU A 91 -2.73 -25.99 1.19
CA LEU A 91 -2.77 -24.53 1.13
C LEU A 91 -2.75 -23.90 2.53
N VAL A 92 -3.49 -24.45 3.48
CA VAL A 92 -3.50 -23.96 4.88
C VAL A 92 -2.12 -24.08 5.52
N ARG A 93 -1.43 -25.22 5.32
CA ARG A 93 -0.07 -25.43 5.84
C ARG A 93 0.90 -24.40 5.28
N GLU A 94 0.89 -24.18 3.98
CA GLU A 94 1.83 -23.25 3.34
C GLU A 94 1.59 -21.80 3.73
N ILE A 95 0.32 -21.38 3.83
CA ILE A 95 -0.02 -20.05 4.35
C ILE A 95 0.48 -19.89 5.80
N LYS A 96 0.36 -20.95 6.62
CA LYS A 96 0.85 -20.94 7.99
C LYS A 96 2.37 -20.79 8.04
N GLU A 97 3.10 -21.52 7.21
CA GLU A 97 4.57 -21.42 7.14
C GLU A 97 5.03 -20.05 6.66
N ILE A 98 4.41 -19.48 5.62
CA ILE A 98 4.73 -18.11 5.17
C ILE A 98 4.51 -17.09 6.28
N LYS A 99 3.39 -17.20 7.01
CA LYS A 99 3.12 -16.32 8.17
C LYS A 99 4.16 -16.49 9.26
N LYS A 100 4.54 -17.73 9.58
CA LYS A 100 5.58 -18.04 10.57
C LYS A 100 6.92 -17.43 10.18
N LEU A 101 7.36 -17.60 8.93
CA LEU A 101 8.59 -17.01 8.41
C LEU A 101 8.56 -15.48 8.47
N SER A 102 7.44 -14.87 8.08
CA SER A 102 7.27 -13.42 8.15
C SER A 102 7.34 -12.90 9.58
N ILE A 103 6.73 -13.60 10.55
CA ILE A 103 6.80 -13.23 11.97
C ILE A 103 8.23 -13.41 12.49
N ASN A 104 8.88 -14.52 12.20
CA ASN A 104 10.25 -14.77 12.63
C ASN A 104 11.22 -13.72 12.10
N LYS A 105 11.10 -13.37 10.81
CA LYS A 105 11.89 -12.30 10.20
C LYS A 105 11.65 -10.96 10.89
N PHE A 106 10.38 -10.59 11.09
CA PHE A 106 10.03 -9.38 11.82
C PHE A 106 10.66 -9.37 13.22
N LEU A 107 10.55 -10.46 13.98
CA LEU A 107 11.13 -10.56 15.32
C LEU A 107 12.66 -10.46 15.32
N SER A 108 13.34 -11.03 14.31
CA SER A 108 14.81 -10.93 14.20
C SER A 108 15.31 -9.52 13.85
N GLU A 109 14.46 -8.70 13.21
CA GLU A 109 14.79 -7.33 12.84
C GLU A 109 14.51 -6.32 13.97
N LEU A 110 13.88 -6.75 15.07
CA LEU A 110 13.59 -5.87 16.21
C LEU A 110 14.84 -5.63 17.05
N THR A 111 15.18 -4.36 17.24
CA THR A 111 16.32 -3.94 18.05
C THR A 111 15.92 -2.82 19.02
N ALA A 112 16.72 -2.66 20.09
CA ALA A 112 16.52 -1.67 21.14
C ALA A 112 17.31 -0.37 20.91
N ASP A 113 17.96 -0.26 19.76
CA ASP A 113 18.83 0.85 19.38
C ASP A 113 18.06 2.04 18.79
N SER A 114 18.70 3.22 18.84
CA SER A 114 18.16 4.45 18.26
C SER A 114 18.15 4.42 16.73
N SER A 115 19.07 3.66 16.10
CA SER A 115 19.18 3.52 14.64
C SER A 115 17.95 2.89 13.99
N THR A 116 17.20 2.04 14.70
CA THR A 116 15.91 1.50 14.24
C THR A 116 14.71 2.20 14.86
N GLU A 117 14.95 3.37 15.45
CA GLU A 117 13.97 4.15 16.21
C GLU A 117 13.27 3.33 17.31
N TYR A 118 14.02 2.52 18.06
CA TYR A 118 13.51 1.69 19.15
C TYR A 118 12.36 0.77 18.71
N SER A 119 12.54 0.11 17.56
CA SER A 119 11.56 -0.76 16.92
C SER A 119 10.97 -1.82 17.87
N LEU A 120 11.79 -2.42 18.74
CA LEU A 120 11.34 -3.38 19.76
C LEU A 120 10.37 -2.77 20.79
N TRP A 121 10.66 -1.56 21.29
CA TRP A 121 9.77 -0.85 22.22
C TRP A 121 8.45 -0.47 21.54
N LYS A 122 8.50 0.00 20.29
CA LYS A 122 7.29 0.30 19.53
C LYS A 122 6.42 -0.96 19.37
N ALA A 123 7.00 -2.09 18.97
CA ALA A 123 6.29 -3.35 18.80
C ALA A 123 5.62 -3.81 20.11
N THR A 124 6.36 -3.82 21.23
CA THR A 124 5.83 -4.21 22.54
C THR A 124 4.75 -3.25 23.05
N LYS A 125 4.89 -1.94 22.80
CA LYS A 125 3.87 -0.94 23.12
C LYS A 125 2.57 -1.22 22.35
N TYR A 126 2.64 -1.55 21.06
CA TYR A 126 1.46 -1.92 20.27
C TYR A 126 0.78 -3.19 20.81
N LEU A 127 1.55 -4.22 21.19
CA LEU A 127 1.00 -5.46 21.75
C LEU A 127 0.24 -5.25 23.06
N LYS A 128 0.70 -4.31 23.89
CA LYS A 128 0.05 -3.96 25.17
C LYS A 128 -1.16 -3.02 25.02
N ARG A 129 -1.45 -2.49 23.82
CA ARG A 129 -2.60 -1.59 23.63
C ARG A 129 -3.91 -2.36 23.87
N PRO A 130 -4.81 -1.85 24.73
CA PRO A 130 -6.12 -2.46 24.92
C PRO A 130 -6.89 -2.46 23.60
N LYS A 131 -7.53 -3.58 23.27
CA LYS A 131 -8.40 -3.67 22.10
C LYS A 131 -9.71 -2.96 22.43
N LEU A 132 -9.96 -1.82 21.80
CA LEU A 132 -11.24 -1.16 21.86
C LEU A 132 -12.25 -1.98 21.06
N GLN A 133 -13.34 -2.41 21.70
CA GLN A 133 -14.47 -2.97 20.96
C GLN A 133 -15.11 -1.86 20.13
N SER A 134 -15.26 -2.09 18.83
CA SER A 134 -16.07 -1.20 18.00
C SER A 134 -17.51 -1.25 18.50
N PRO A 135 -18.19 -0.10 18.60
CA PRO A 135 -19.60 -0.08 18.97
C PRO A 135 -20.42 -0.89 17.97
N ALA A 136 -21.55 -1.43 18.44
CA ALA A 136 -22.48 -2.14 17.58
C ALA A 136 -22.91 -1.22 16.42
N LEU A 137 -22.90 -1.78 15.21
CA LEU A 137 -23.41 -1.07 14.03
C LEU A 137 -24.90 -0.82 14.25
N ARG A 138 -25.32 0.45 14.25
CA ARG A 138 -26.73 0.84 14.24
C ARG A 138 -27.27 0.79 12.82
#